data_AF-N9Y121-F1
#
_entry.id   AF-N9Y121-F1
#
_cell.length_a   1.000
_cell.length_b   1.000
_cell.length_c   1.000
_cell.angle_alpha   90.00
_cell.angle_beta   90.00
_cell.angle_gamma   90.00
#
_symmetry.space_group_name_H-M   'P 1'
#
loop_
_entity.id
_entity.type
_entity.pdbx_description
1 polymer ?
#
loop_
_entity_poly.entity_id
_entity_poly.type
_entity_poly.pdbx_seq_one_letter_code
_entity_poly.pdbx_strand_id
1 'polypeptide(L)'
;MIKKILNELKKNGDFSSKTISRNLGMPKEIVDDMKDRLIKMGYLEKKECNENMCKGCSCGCSSRELNKSSEWIITEKGEKIINRGK
;
A
#
# COMPACT_ATOMS: atom_id res chain seq x y z
N MET A 1 2.98 -16.32 2.92
CA MET A 1 3.21 -14.98 3.52
C MET A 1 3.02 -13.87 2.49
N ILE A 2 3.86 -13.77 1.44
CA ILE A 2 3.74 -12.78 0.34
C ILE A 2 2.29 -12.66 -0.19
N LYS A 3 1.71 -13.79 -0.62
CA LYS A 3 0.33 -13.85 -1.15
C LYS A 3 -0.72 -13.38 -0.14
N LYS A 4 -0.53 -13.62 1.17
CA LYS A 4 -1.47 -13.21 2.22
C LYS A 4 -1.51 -11.69 2.37
N ILE A 5 -0.35 -11.04 2.42
CA ILE A 5 -0.28 -9.57 2.49
C ILE A 5 -0.85 -8.95 1.21
N LEU A 6 -0.42 -9.43 0.03
CA LEU A 6 -0.92 -8.91 -1.24
C LEU A 6 -2.45 -9.04 -1.37
N ASN A 7 -3.03 -10.15 -0.88
CA ASN A 7 -4.49 -10.33 -0.84
C ASN A 7 -5.18 -9.35 0.12
N GLU A 8 -4.63 -9.11 1.32
CA GLU A 8 -5.22 -8.16 2.27
C GLU A 8 -5.15 -6.72 1.74
N LEU A 9 -4.06 -6.36 1.07
CA LEU A 9 -3.92 -5.07 0.39
C LEU A 9 -4.99 -4.90 -0.69
N LYS A 10 -5.22 -5.94 -1.50
CA LYS A 10 -6.22 -5.93 -2.56
C LYS A 10 -7.66 -5.87 -2.04
N LYS A 11 -7.95 -6.57 -0.93
CA LYS A 11 -9.30 -6.69 -0.38
C LYS A 11 -9.80 -5.41 0.28
N ASN A 12 -8.94 -4.75 1.06
CA ASN A 12 -9.38 -3.61 1.88
C ASN A 12 -9.16 -2.27 1.18
N GLY A 13 -8.29 -2.19 0.17
CA GLY A 13 -7.86 -0.91 -0.42
C GLY A 13 -7.08 -0.01 0.55
N ASP A 14 -6.95 -0.42 1.81
CA ASP A 14 -6.23 0.28 2.87
C ASP A 14 -4.82 -0.33 3.00
N PHE A 15 -3.83 0.47 2.67
CA PHE A 15 -2.42 0.09 2.73
C PHE A 15 -1.76 0.44 4.07
N SER A 16 -2.53 0.86 5.07
CA SER A 16 -2.06 1.09 6.43
C SER A 16 -1.52 -0.20 7.05
N SER A 17 -0.25 -0.18 7.45
CA SER A 17 0.38 -1.30 8.14
C SER A 17 -0.32 -1.63 9.45
N LYS A 18 -1.00 -0.66 10.09
CA LYS A 18 -1.84 -0.89 11.28
C LYS A 18 -3.07 -1.73 10.96
N THR A 19 -3.76 -1.42 9.86
CA THR A 19 -4.95 -2.18 9.43
C THR A 19 -4.57 -3.61 9.07
N ILE A 20 -3.51 -3.77 8.28
CA ILE A 20 -3.01 -5.09 7.84
C ILE A 20 -2.52 -5.92 9.05
N SER A 21 -1.79 -5.29 9.97
CA SER A 21 -1.33 -5.90 11.23
C SER A 21 -2.48 -6.49 12.03
N ARG A 22 -3.54 -5.70 12.24
CA ARG A 22 -4.74 -6.14 12.94
C ARG A 22 -5.46 -7.28 12.22
N ASN A 23 -5.64 -7.17 10.90
CA ASN A 23 -6.37 -8.17 10.13
C ASN A 23 -5.63 -9.51 10.02
N LEU A 24 -4.29 -9.47 10.00
CA LEU A 24 -3.46 -10.67 9.90
C LEU A 24 -2.94 -11.18 11.24
N GLY A 25 -3.22 -10.48 12.35
CA GLY A 25 -2.70 -10.82 13.68
C GLY A 25 -1.17 -10.77 13.76
N MET A 26 -0.52 -9.90 12.96
CA MET A 26 0.93 -9.79 12.90
C MET A 26 1.41 -8.47 13.52
N PRO A 27 2.60 -8.41 14.14
CA PRO A 27 3.18 -7.15 14.59
C PRO A 27 3.35 -6.16 13.43
N LYS A 28 3.07 -4.87 13.69
CA LYS A 28 3.16 -3.81 12.66
C LYS A 28 4.56 -3.73 12.03
N GLU A 29 5.61 -3.88 12.82
CA GLU A 29 7.01 -3.88 12.34
C GLU A 29 7.28 -4.98 11.30
N ILE A 30 6.70 -6.16 11.49
CA ILE A 30 6.80 -7.26 10.53
C ILE A 30 6.05 -6.92 9.25
N VAL A 31 4.87 -6.30 9.36
CA VAL A 31 4.11 -5.84 8.19
C VAL A 31 4.89 -4.78 7.40
N ASP A 32 5.52 -3.83 8.09
CA ASP A 32 6.35 -2.79 7.45
C ASP A 32 7.56 -3.40 6.72
N ASP A 33 8.35 -4.25 7.37
CA ASP A 33 9.47 -4.96 6.73
C ASP A 33 9.00 -5.78 5.52
N MET A 34 7.85 -6.46 5.63
CA MET A 34 7.31 -7.23 4.52
C MET A 34 6.88 -6.35 3.36
N LYS A 35 6.27 -5.19 3.60
CA LYS A 35 5.93 -4.25 2.53
C LYS A 35 7.18 -3.76 1.80
N ASP A 36 8.25 -3.42 2.52
CA ASP A 36 9.52 -3.04 1.91
C ASP A 36 10.13 -4.16 1.07
N ARG A 37 10.06 -5.41 1.54
CA ARG A 37 10.48 -6.56 0.73
C ARG A 37 9.64 -6.71 -0.52
N LEU A 38 8.33 -6.55 -0.44
CA LEU A 38 7.44 -6.63 -1.60
C LEU A 38 7.75 -5.54 -2.63
N ILE A 39 8.14 -4.33 -2.21
CA ILE A 39 8.65 -3.28 -3.11
C ILE A 39 9.95 -3.73 -3.77
N LYS A 40 10.95 -4.15 -2.99
CA LYS A 40 12.25 -4.59 -3.50
C LYS A 40 12.12 -5.75 -4.49
N MET A 41 11.12 -6.61 -4.30
CA MET A 41 10.82 -7.72 -5.19
C MET A 41 9.97 -7.32 -6.41
N GLY A 42 9.48 -6.09 -6.49
CA GLY A 42 8.67 -5.56 -7.57
C GLY A 42 7.23 -6.08 -7.57
N TYR A 43 6.69 -6.49 -6.43
CA TYR A 43 5.28 -6.85 -6.28
C TYR A 43 4.40 -5.67 -5.84
N LEU A 44 5.02 -4.67 -5.22
CA LEU A 44 4.39 -3.41 -4.86
C LEU A 44 5.21 -2.25 -5.43
N GLU A 45 4.52 -1.17 -5.73
CA GLU A 45 5.11 0.12 -6.06
C GLU A 45 4.54 1.18 -5.11
N LYS A 46 5.38 2.12 -4.69
CA LYS A 46 4.98 3.25 -3.87
C LYS A 46 4.96 4.50 -4.75
N LYS A 47 3.78 5.00 -5.09
CA LYS A 47 3.63 6.32 -5.71
C LYS A 47 3.64 7.40 -4.64
N GLU A 48 4.57 8.33 -4.78
CA GLU A 48 4.53 9.55 -3.99
C GLU A 48 3.49 10.49 -4.59
N CYS A 49 2.50 10.89 -3.79
CA CYS A 49 1.66 12.03 -4.12
C CYS A 49 2.53 13.29 -4.08
N ASN A 50 2.89 13.79 -5.24
CA ASN A 50 3.58 15.07 -5.35
C ASN A 50 2.57 16.21 -5.14
N GLU A 51 2.98 17.29 -4.48
CA GLU A 51 2.16 18.46 -4.12
C GLU A 51 1.44 19.08 -5.33
N ASN A 52 2.00 18.89 -6.53
CA ASN A 52 1.38 19.30 -7.79
C ASN A 52 0.05 18.59 -8.12
N MET A 53 -0.24 17.42 -7.55
CA MET A 53 -1.54 16.74 -7.76
C MET A 53 -2.68 17.37 -6.96
N CYS A 54 -2.39 18.20 -5.96
CA CYS A 54 -3.41 18.96 -5.23
C CYS A 54 -3.85 20.25 -5.95
N LYS A 55 -3.14 20.70 -7.00
CA LYS A 55 -3.44 21.96 -7.71
C LYS A 55 -4.77 21.95 -8.49
N GLY A 56 -5.39 20.78 -8.69
CA GLY A 56 -6.69 20.64 -9.38
C GLY A 56 -7.90 20.50 -8.47
N CYS A 57 -7.72 20.47 -7.14
CA CYS A 57 -8.83 20.36 -6.20
C CYS A 57 -9.30 21.75 -5.72
N SER A 58 -10.53 22.16 -6.07
CA SER A 58 -11.15 23.40 -5.59
C SER A 58 -11.52 23.40 -4.09
N CYS A 59 -11.25 22.32 -3.36
CA CYS A 59 -11.41 22.29 -1.91
C CYS A 59 -10.12 22.82 -1.27
N GLY A 60 -10.24 23.95 -0.57
CA GLY A 60 -9.12 24.59 0.12
C GLY A 60 -8.35 23.59 0.98
N CYS A 61 -7.16 23.19 0.52
CA CYS A 61 -6.20 22.48 1.33
C CYS A 61 -5.70 23.47 2.40
N SER A 62 -6.40 23.52 3.54
CA SER A 62 -5.86 24.17 4.72
C SER A 62 -4.51 23.51 5.03
N SER A 63 -3.55 24.30 5.47
CA SER A 63 -2.15 24.01 5.81
C SER A 63 -1.93 22.93 6.88
N ARG A 64 -2.83 21.96 7.02
CA ARG A 64 -2.56 20.67 7.65
C ARG A 64 -1.81 19.86 6.61
N GLU A 65 -0.56 19.51 6.92
CA GLU A 65 0.19 18.50 6.19
C GLU A 65 -0.75 17.34 5.86
N LEU A 66 -1.25 17.30 4.63
CA LEU A 66 -2.00 16.16 4.13
C LEU A 66 -0.99 15.04 4.22
N ASN A 67 -1.16 14.19 5.24
CA ASN A 67 -0.35 13.00 5.48
C ASN A 67 -0.02 12.44 4.10
N LYS A 68 1.27 12.49 3.71
CA LYS A 68 1.75 12.07 2.39
C LYS A 68 1.17 10.69 2.12
N SER A 69 0.02 10.66 1.46
CA SER A 69 -0.73 9.43 1.27
C SER A 69 -0.01 8.78 0.12
N SER A 70 0.99 7.97 0.48
CA SER A 70 1.72 7.19 -0.49
C SER A 70 0.71 6.22 -1.07
N GLU A 71 0.36 6.40 -2.33
CA GLU A 71 -0.53 5.46 -3.01
C GLU A 71 0.30 4.22 -3.34
N TRP A 72 -0.09 3.10 -2.78
CA TRP A 72 0.58 1.84 -3.01
C TRP A 72 -0.15 1.10 -4.11
N ILE A 73 0.59 0.55 -5.07
CA ILE A 73 0.03 -0.13 -6.23
C ILE A 73 0.55 -1.56 -6.25
N ILE A 74 -0.36 -2.53 -6.41
CA ILE A 74 0.02 -3.91 -6.71
C ILE A 74 0.41 -3.96 -8.18
N THR A 75 1.65 -4.36 -8.46
CA THR A 75 2.15 -4.46 -9.85
C THR A 75 1.52 -5.64 -10.58
N GLU A 76 1.64 -5.69 -11.90
CA GLU A 76 1.22 -6.86 -12.69
C GLU A 76 1.89 -8.16 -12.19
N LYS A 77 3.16 -8.07 -11.76
CA LYS A 77 3.90 -9.19 -11.15
C LYS A 77 3.26 -9.63 -9.83
N GLY A 78 2.81 -8.67 -9.01
CA GLY A 78 2.06 -8.93 -7.78
C GLY A 78 0.74 -9.64 -8.07
N GLU A 79 -0.02 -9.15 -9.05
CA GLU A 79 -1.28 -9.74 -9.50
C GLU A 79 -1.12 -11.18 -10.00
N LYS A 80 -0.06 -11.47 -10.77
CA LYS A 80 0.25 -12.84 -11.22
C LYS A 80 0.44 -13.79 -10.04
N ILE A 81 1.12 -13.38 -8.96
CA ILE A 81 1.28 -14.23 -7.77
C ILE A 81 -0.02 -14.41 -6.99
N ILE A 82 -0.84 -13.36 -6.89
CA ILE A 82 -2.17 -13.46 -6.27
C ILE A 82 -3.04 -14.51 -6.99
N ASN A 83 -2.96 -14.56 -8.31
CA ASN A 83 -3.79 -15.44 -9.13
C ASN A 83 -3.15 -16.81 -9.42
N ARG A 84 -1.85 -17.01 -9.15
CA ARG A 84 -1.17 -18.30 -9.36
C ARG A 84 -1.70 -19.36 -8.40
N GLY A 85 -2.17 -20.48 -8.95
CA GLY A 85 -2.70 -21.63 -8.19
C GLY A 85 -4.07 -21.38 -7.55
N LYS A 86 -4.91 -20.54 -8.17
CA LYS A 86 -6.38 -20.64 -8.01
C LYS A 86 -6.91 -21.75 -8.89
#